data_AF-A0A1I8MQ44-F1
#
_entry.id   AF-A0A1I8MQ44-F1
#
_cell.length_a   1.000
_cell.length_b   1.000
_cell.length_c   1.000
_cell.angle_alpha   90.00
_cell.angle_beta   90.00
_cell.angle_gamma   90.00
#
_symmetry.space_group_name_H-M   'P 1'
#
loop_
_entity.id
_entity.type
_entity.pdbx_description
1 polymer ?
#
loop_
_entity_poly.entity_id
_entity_poly.type
_entity_poly.pdbx_seq_one_letter_code
_entity_poly.pdbx_strand_id
1 'polypeptide(L)'
;MKYFNFLLILIVSVAVKVNNAVPLESFEVDSRDHSLTTDEKLKETKRFKLLEFAYENLRRTIWPEEVYTKMSEYVEALKKWSQEDDHLRNAHFYGEFEEALENCAILLKGLRNDPGNCQKQKSLKFNNDKIRSIFQSVTNDDHLQYGWTSKYSDMVLQLRDVMRNSFEKFFVKLEERVKDFIGKLNEAEEHENADIVQWQEKFSQETNYIRKEILVIEFMGLFPDERPLVESKCKIRYTNGL
;
A
#
# COMPACT_ATOMS: atom_id res chain seq x y z
N MET A 1 8.62 18.98 -22.86
CA MET A 1 8.38 17.83 -21.95
C MET A 1 7.39 18.20 -20.84
N LYS A 2 6.08 18.25 -21.12
CA LYS A 2 5.04 18.53 -20.11
C LYS A 2 4.02 17.40 -19.92
N TYR A 3 4.13 16.32 -20.69
CA TYR A 3 3.16 15.20 -20.70
C TYR A 3 3.64 13.96 -19.93
N PHE A 4 4.89 13.90 -19.48
CA PHE A 4 5.44 12.75 -18.75
C PHE A 4 5.06 12.74 -17.25
N ASN A 5 4.66 13.89 -16.69
CA ASN A 5 4.25 14.00 -15.28
C ASN A 5 2.85 13.45 -14.99
N PHE A 6 1.97 13.30 -15.99
CA PHE A 6 0.61 12.81 -15.76
C PHE A 6 0.50 11.28 -15.71
N LEU A 7 1.42 10.55 -16.37
CA LEU A 7 1.38 9.08 -16.39
C LEU A 7 2.05 8.45 -15.15
N LEU A 8 2.96 9.17 -14.50
CA LEU A 8 3.62 8.76 -13.24
C LEU A 8 2.71 8.90 -12.02
N ILE A 9 1.70 9.78 -12.11
CA ILE A 9 0.70 9.95 -11.06
C ILE A 9 -0.21 8.71 -11.04
N LEU A 10 -0.69 8.19 -12.17
CA LEU A 10 -1.75 7.16 -12.13
C LEU A 10 -1.33 5.73 -11.69
N ILE A 11 -0.04 5.39 -11.63
CA ILE A 11 0.39 4.04 -11.20
C ILE A 11 0.94 4.04 -9.77
N VAL A 12 1.07 5.24 -9.17
CA VAL A 12 1.53 5.45 -7.78
C VAL A 12 0.61 6.41 -7.00
N SER A 13 -0.52 6.85 -7.57
CA SER A 13 -1.48 7.77 -6.92
C SER A 13 -2.75 7.12 -6.39
N VAL A 14 -2.66 5.87 -5.95
CA VAL A 14 -3.08 5.69 -4.55
C VAL A 14 -1.90 6.20 -3.72
N ALA A 15 -1.85 7.53 -3.61
CA ALA A 15 -1.11 8.23 -2.58
C ALA A 15 -1.78 7.86 -1.26
N VAL A 16 -1.54 6.64 -0.78
CA VAL A 16 -1.49 6.37 0.64
C VAL A 16 -0.36 7.26 1.14
N LYS A 17 -0.71 8.50 1.52
CA LYS A 17 0.15 9.34 2.34
C LYS A 17 0.32 8.57 3.64
N VAL A 18 1.41 7.83 3.75
CA VAL A 18 1.92 7.34 5.03
C VAL A 18 2.46 8.58 5.75
N ASN A 19 1.58 9.40 6.29
CA ASN A 19 1.98 10.50 7.15
C ASN A 19 2.60 9.89 8.42
N ASN A 20 3.78 10.37 8.78
CA ASN A 20 4.39 10.12 10.07
C ASN A 20 3.37 10.44 11.16
N ALA A 21 3.21 9.48 12.07
CA ALA A 21 2.21 9.48 13.11
C ALA A 21 2.27 10.75 13.98
N VAL A 22 1.12 11.33 14.26
CA VAL A 22 0.89 11.96 15.57
C VAL A 22 0.88 10.82 16.59
N PRO A 23 1.63 10.90 17.70
CA PRO A 23 1.57 9.89 18.75
C PRO A 23 0.11 9.73 19.20
N LEU A 24 -0.39 8.49 19.23
CA LEU A 24 -1.58 8.20 20.01
C LEU A 24 -1.16 8.37 21.46
N GLU A 25 -1.72 9.37 22.14
CA GLU A 25 -1.64 9.48 23.59
C GLU A 25 -2.11 8.14 24.16
N SER A 26 -1.20 7.45 24.85
CA SER A 26 -1.51 6.25 25.60
C SER A 26 -2.41 6.66 26.75
N PHE A 27 -3.71 6.43 26.61
CA PHE A 27 -4.61 6.41 27.75
C PHE A 27 -4.28 5.14 28.56
N GLU A 28 -3.44 5.29 29.59
CA GLU A 28 -3.33 4.30 30.65
C GLU A 28 -4.68 4.30 31.40
N VAL A 29 -5.51 3.31 31.10
CA VAL A 29 -6.69 2.99 31.90
C VAL A 29 -6.30 1.85 32.83
N ASP A 30 -6.01 2.23 34.07
CA ASP A 30 -5.92 1.33 35.21
C ASP A 30 -7.33 0.75 35.48
N SER A 31 -7.53 -0.55 35.30
CA SER A 31 -8.59 -1.27 36.03
C SER A 31 -8.45 -2.78 35.94
N ARG A 32 -8.38 -3.39 37.13
CA ARG A 32 -8.69 -4.79 37.38
C ARG A 32 -10.20 -4.97 37.22
N ASP A 33 -10.65 -5.39 36.04
CA ASP A 33 -11.96 -5.99 35.87
C ASP A 33 -11.90 -7.01 34.74
N HIS A 34 -12.54 -8.17 34.91
CA HIS A 34 -12.55 -9.26 33.92
C HIS A 34 -13.59 -9.03 32.81
N SER A 35 -14.01 -7.78 32.59
CA SER A 35 -14.85 -7.40 31.46
C SER A 35 -13.97 -7.02 30.26
N LEU A 36 -14.25 -7.59 29.09
CA LEU A 36 -13.56 -7.24 27.86
C LEU A 36 -13.62 -5.72 27.66
N THR A 37 -12.47 -5.12 27.37
CA THR A 37 -12.36 -3.71 27.01
C THR A 37 -13.28 -3.40 25.82
N THR A 38 -13.69 -2.14 25.64
CA THR A 38 -14.53 -1.72 24.50
C THR A 38 -13.94 -2.18 23.16
N ASP A 39 -12.61 -2.15 23.02
CA ASP A 39 -11.87 -2.61 21.84
C ASP A 39 -11.98 -4.12 21.61
N GLU A 40 -11.99 -4.92 22.68
CA GLU A 40 -12.15 -6.37 22.58
C GLU A 40 -13.55 -6.76 22.17
N LYS A 41 -14.58 -6.04 22.66
CA LYS A 41 -15.97 -6.24 22.21
C LYS A 41 -16.15 -5.88 20.74
N LEU A 42 -15.52 -4.79 20.27
CA LEU A 42 -15.57 -4.39 18.87
C LEU A 42 -14.99 -5.48 17.94
N LYS A 43 -13.89 -6.14 18.35
CA LYS A 43 -13.25 -7.21 17.56
C LYS A 43 -14.13 -8.44 17.34
N GLU A 44 -15.14 -8.66 18.16
CA GLU A 44 -16.04 -9.81 18.04
C GLU A 44 -17.18 -9.58 17.03
N THR A 45 -17.45 -8.32 16.67
CA THR A 45 -18.57 -7.92 15.82
C THR A 45 -18.45 -8.46 14.38
N LYS A 46 -19.60 -8.67 13.72
CA LYS A 46 -19.63 -9.07 12.31
C LYS A 46 -19.01 -7.99 11.42
N ARG A 47 -19.23 -6.71 11.71
CA ARG A 47 -18.63 -5.56 10.98
C ARG A 47 -17.12 -5.56 11.09
N PHE A 48 -16.56 -5.72 12.29
CA PHE A 48 -15.10 -5.83 12.47
C PHE A 48 -14.51 -6.97 11.65
N LYS A 49 -15.12 -8.16 11.67
CA LYS A 49 -14.63 -9.32 10.90
C LYS A 49 -14.68 -9.08 9.39
N LEU A 50 -15.66 -8.33 8.91
CA LEU A 50 -15.74 -7.91 7.51
C LEU A 50 -14.61 -6.92 7.16
N LEU A 51 -14.41 -5.90 8.01
CA LEU A 51 -13.33 -4.93 7.83
C LEU A 51 -11.94 -5.61 7.88
N GLU A 52 -11.70 -6.47 8.87
CA GLU A 52 -10.42 -7.16 9.03
C GLU A 52 -10.11 -8.02 7.79
N PHE A 53 -11.11 -8.73 7.25
CA PHE A 53 -10.96 -9.44 5.99
C PHE A 53 -10.56 -8.50 4.86
N ALA A 54 -11.28 -7.39 4.69
CA ALA A 54 -11.04 -6.46 3.60
C ALA A 54 -9.66 -5.79 3.71
N TYR A 55 -9.26 -5.38 4.91
CA TYR A 55 -7.98 -4.76 5.21
C TYR A 55 -6.81 -5.72 4.93
N GLU A 56 -6.88 -6.97 5.41
CA GLU A 56 -5.81 -7.95 5.20
C GLU A 56 -5.67 -8.36 3.74
N ASN A 57 -6.79 -8.52 3.02
CA ASN A 57 -6.74 -8.83 1.59
C ASN A 57 -6.28 -7.63 0.76
N LEU A 58 -6.69 -6.40 1.09
CA LEU A 58 -6.19 -5.19 0.46
C LEU A 58 -4.68 -5.04 0.66
N ARG A 59 -4.18 -5.31 1.86
CA ARG A 59 -2.74 -5.28 2.16
C ARG A 59 -1.94 -6.23 1.26
N ARG A 60 -2.42 -7.47 1.10
CA ARG A 60 -1.82 -8.46 0.18
C ARG A 60 -1.96 -8.05 -1.29
N THR A 61 -2.99 -7.28 -1.61
CA THR A 61 -3.26 -6.78 -2.96
C THR A 61 -2.32 -5.65 -3.36
N ILE A 62 -1.93 -4.81 -2.40
CA ILE A 62 -0.97 -3.71 -2.58
C ILE A 62 0.47 -4.23 -2.62
N TRP A 63 0.73 -5.34 -1.93
CA TRP A 63 2.03 -6.02 -1.92
C TRP A 63 1.91 -7.50 -2.31
N PRO A 64 1.50 -7.81 -3.56
CA PRO A 64 1.50 -9.17 -4.05
C PRO A 64 2.96 -9.65 -4.16
N GLU A 65 3.17 -10.96 -4.04
CA GLU A 65 4.52 -11.55 -3.98
C GLU A 65 5.38 -11.16 -5.19
N GLU A 66 4.75 -11.05 -6.35
CA GLU A 66 5.35 -10.64 -7.61
C GLU A 66 6.00 -9.24 -7.56
N VAL A 67 5.49 -8.33 -6.71
CA VAL A 67 6.12 -7.01 -6.49
C VAL A 67 7.53 -7.16 -5.96
N TYR A 68 7.76 -8.06 -5.01
CA TYR A 68 9.09 -8.25 -4.43
C TYR A 68 10.09 -8.78 -5.45
N THR A 69 9.63 -9.67 -6.34
CA THR A 69 10.44 -10.18 -7.45
C THR A 69 10.83 -9.05 -8.39
N LYS A 70 9.87 -8.23 -8.84
CA LYS A 70 10.14 -7.11 -9.76
C LYS A 70 10.97 -6.00 -9.14
N MET A 71 10.78 -5.70 -7.86
CA MET A 71 11.66 -4.77 -7.15
C MET A 71 13.07 -5.32 -6.99
N SER A 72 13.24 -6.64 -6.81
CA SER A 72 14.57 -7.25 -6.76
C SER A 72 15.28 -7.13 -8.11
N GLU A 73 14.59 -7.41 -9.22
CA GLU A 73 15.14 -7.25 -10.58
C GLU A 73 15.59 -5.80 -10.84
N TYR A 74 14.80 -4.83 -10.40
CA TYR A 74 15.14 -3.41 -10.49
C TYR A 74 16.38 -3.04 -9.65
N VAL A 75 16.45 -3.49 -8.40
CA VAL A 75 17.60 -3.24 -7.52
C VAL A 75 18.88 -3.86 -8.10
N GLU A 76 18.81 -5.08 -8.64
CA GLU A 76 19.96 -5.70 -9.30
C GLU A 76 20.36 -4.96 -10.58
N ALA A 77 19.41 -4.45 -11.36
CA ALA A 77 19.69 -3.63 -12.55
C ALA A 77 20.39 -2.30 -12.18
N LEU A 78 20.00 -1.68 -11.07
CA LEU A 78 20.67 -0.50 -10.54
C LEU A 78 22.09 -0.83 -10.05
N LYS A 79 22.26 -1.97 -9.36
CA LYS A 79 23.56 -2.42 -8.83
C LYS A 79 24.55 -2.72 -9.95
N LYS A 80 24.08 -3.41 -10.99
CA LYS A 80 24.90 -3.66 -12.19
C LYS A 80 25.31 -2.35 -12.85
N TRP A 81 24.37 -1.42 -13.04
CA TRP A 81 24.68 -0.12 -13.64
C TRP A 81 25.64 0.71 -12.81
N SER A 82 25.53 0.70 -11.47
CA SER A 82 26.46 1.39 -10.59
C SER A 82 27.89 0.86 -10.70
N GLN A 83 28.04 -0.44 -10.97
CA GLN A 83 29.33 -1.10 -11.19
C GLN A 83 29.90 -0.90 -12.59
N GLU A 84 29.08 -0.57 -13.59
CA GLU A 84 29.51 -0.41 -14.99
C GLU A 84 29.76 1.07 -15.34
N ASP A 85 28.98 1.99 -14.77
CA ASP A 85 28.99 3.41 -15.12
C ASP A 85 30.00 4.23 -14.28
N ASP A 86 31.12 4.62 -14.89
CA ASP A 86 32.16 5.44 -14.26
C ASP A 86 31.63 6.82 -13.81
N HIS A 87 30.70 7.39 -14.57
CA HIS A 87 30.18 8.72 -14.28
C HIS A 87 29.32 8.71 -13.00
N LEU A 88 28.51 7.66 -12.84
CA LEU A 88 27.77 7.41 -11.61
C LEU A 88 28.71 7.14 -10.42
N ARG A 89 29.76 6.34 -10.59
CA ARG A 89 30.74 6.06 -9.51
C ARG A 89 31.46 7.31 -8.99
N ASN A 90 31.69 8.27 -9.88
CA ASN A 90 32.36 9.52 -9.54
C ASN A 90 31.37 10.61 -9.06
N ALA A 91 30.06 10.32 -9.02
CA ALA A 91 29.07 11.27 -8.54
C ALA A 91 29.19 11.47 -7.02
N HIS A 92 29.05 12.71 -6.57
CA HIS A 92 29.17 13.08 -5.15
C HIS A 92 28.16 12.36 -4.22
N PHE A 93 27.02 11.93 -4.77
CA PHE A 93 25.98 11.19 -4.04
C PHE A 93 26.14 9.67 -4.11
N TYR A 94 27.18 9.14 -4.78
CA TYR A 94 27.33 7.70 -5.05
C TYR A 94 27.26 6.84 -3.78
N GLY A 95 27.96 7.24 -2.72
CA GLY A 95 27.94 6.49 -1.45
C GLY A 95 26.55 6.43 -0.81
N GLU A 96 25.77 7.51 -0.86
CA GLU A 96 24.41 7.55 -0.34
C GLU A 96 23.46 6.67 -1.17
N PHE A 97 23.64 6.68 -2.50
CA PHE A 97 22.91 5.83 -3.42
C PHE A 97 23.21 4.34 -3.20
N GLU A 98 24.49 3.98 -3.08
CA GLU A 98 24.93 2.60 -2.84
C GLU A 98 24.40 2.05 -1.51
N GLU A 99 24.45 2.85 -0.44
CA GLU A 99 23.88 2.49 0.87
C GLU A 99 22.37 2.22 0.77
N ALA A 100 21.61 3.11 0.12
CA ALA A 100 20.17 2.94 -0.06
C ALA A 100 19.85 1.70 -0.89
N LEU A 101 20.67 1.39 -1.89
CA LEU A 101 20.52 0.24 -2.77
C LEU A 101 20.76 -1.08 -2.03
N GLU A 102 21.83 -1.17 -1.24
CA GLU A 102 22.13 -2.37 -0.45
C GLU A 102 21.06 -2.60 0.63
N ASN A 103 20.57 -1.54 1.27
CA ASN A 103 19.44 -1.63 2.20
C ASN A 103 18.18 -2.17 1.51
N CYS A 104 17.86 -1.72 0.30
CA CYS A 104 16.76 -2.29 -0.49
C CYS A 104 16.95 -3.79 -0.75
N ALA A 105 18.16 -4.22 -1.13
CA ALA A 105 18.47 -5.63 -1.40
C ALA A 105 18.28 -6.51 -0.15
N ILE A 106 18.79 -6.07 1.01
CA ILE A 106 18.64 -6.77 2.30
C ILE A 106 17.15 -6.88 2.68
N LEU A 107 16.40 -5.78 2.56
CA LEU A 107 14.98 -5.74 2.90
C LEU A 107 14.14 -6.65 1.99
N LEU A 108 14.41 -6.65 0.68
CA LEU A 108 13.74 -7.52 -0.29
C LEU A 108 14.00 -8.99 0.00
N LYS A 109 15.24 -9.38 0.32
CA LYS A 109 15.56 -10.74 0.78
C LYS A 109 14.77 -11.10 2.04
N GLY A 110 14.68 -10.17 2.99
CA GLY A 110 13.92 -10.35 4.22
C GLY A 110 12.40 -10.45 4.00
N LEU A 111 11.86 -9.76 2.99
CA LEU A 111 10.44 -9.75 2.62
C LEU A 111 10.02 -10.96 1.80
N ARG A 112 10.92 -11.59 1.05
CA ARG A 112 10.65 -12.89 0.40
C ARG A 112 10.31 -13.98 1.43
N ASN A 113 10.98 -13.95 2.59
CA ASN A 113 10.74 -14.93 3.66
C ASN A 113 9.57 -14.55 4.58
N ASP A 114 9.26 -13.26 4.68
CA ASP A 114 8.17 -12.73 5.50
C ASP A 114 7.46 -11.57 4.78
N PRO A 115 6.62 -11.87 3.77
CA PRO A 115 5.95 -10.85 2.96
C PRO A 115 5.02 -9.94 3.76
N GLY A 116 4.52 -10.42 4.91
CA GLY A 116 3.61 -9.67 5.78
C GLY A 116 4.27 -8.64 6.67
N ASN A 117 5.61 -8.49 6.62
CA ASN A 117 6.36 -7.62 7.52
C ASN A 117 6.22 -6.14 7.17
N CYS A 118 5.23 -5.48 7.76
CA CYS A 118 4.92 -4.08 7.48
C CYS A 118 6.07 -3.11 7.78
N GLN A 119 6.92 -3.39 8.78
CA GLN A 119 8.08 -2.54 9.06
C GLN A 119 9.11 -2.63 7.93
N LYS A 120 9.43 -3.85 7.47
CA LYS A 120 10.33 -4.04 6.32
C LYS A 120 9.76 -3.44 5.04
N GLN A 121 8.46 -3.59 4.78
CA GLN A 121 7.80 -2.96 3.62
C GLN A 121 7.95 -1.42 3.65
N LYS A 122 7.78 -0.80 4.82
CA LYS A 122 7.97 0.64 5.01
C LYS A 122 9.42 1.07 4.80
N SER A 123 10.36 0.36 5.41
CA SER A 123 11.79 0.62 5.21
C SER A 123 12.20 0.46 3.75
N LEU A 124 11.62 -0.51 3.03
CA LEU A 124 11.89 -0.72 1.61
C LEU A 124 11.41 0.47 0.79
N LYS A 125 10.16 0.91 1.03
CA LYS A 125 9.61 2.11 0.39
C LYS A 125 10.47 3.34 0.67
N PHE A 126 10.88 3.54 1.92
CA PHE A 126 11.73 4.67 2.32
C PHE A 126 13.07 4.69 1.57
N ASN A 127 13.79 3.55 1.51
CA ASN A 127 15.06 3.48 0.80
C ASN A 127 14.89 3.67 -0.72
N ASN A 128 13.83 3.11 -1.31
CA ASN A 128 13.53 3.35 -2.72
C ASN A 128 13.16 4.82 -3.02
N ASP A 129 12.40 5.46 -2.12
CA ASP A 129 12.08 6.89 -2.22
C ASP A 129 13.33 7.77 -2.05
N LYS A 130 14.30 7.35 -1.22
CA LYS A 130 15.62 7.98 -1.09
C LYS A 130 16.38 7.92 -2.43
N ILE A 131 16.46 6.75 -3.06
CA ILE A 131 17.07 6.59 -4.40
C ILE A 131 16.39 7.51 -5.41
N ARG A 132 15.05 7.53 -5.45
CA ARG A 132 14.31 8.43 -6.34
C ARG A 132 14.65 9.89 -6.08
N SER A 133 14.70 10.31 -4.81
CA SER A 133 15.00 11.69 -4.43
C SER A 133 16.40 12.11 -4.86
N ILE A 134 17.39 11.21 -4.78
CA ILE A 134 18.75 11.45 -5.25
C ILE A 134 18.70 11.81 -6.74
N PHE A 135 18.14 10.94 -7.59
CA PHE A 135 18.10 11.19 -9.04
C PHE A 135 17.15 12.31 -9.47
N GLN A 136 16.13 12.63 -8.68
CA GLN A 136 15.29 13.82 -8.91
C GLN A 136 16.02 15.14 -8.59
N SER A 137 17.02 15.11 -7.70
CA SER A 137 17.84 16.28 -7.35
C SER A 137 19.01 16.54 -8.31
N VAL A 138 19.39 15.53 -9.10
CA VAL A 138 20.37 15.65 -10.17
C VAL A 138 19.76 16.45 -11.31
N THR A 139 20.01 17.76 -11.41
CA THR A 139 19.33 18.64 -12.40
C THR A 139 20.15 18.94 -13.66
N ASN A 140 21.47 18.72 -13.63
CA ASN A 140 22.39 19.11 -14.70
C ASN A 140 23.13 17.92 -15.32
N ASP A 141 22.57 16.72 -15.20
CA ASP A 141 23.21 15.49 -15.66
C ASP A 141 22.17 14.55 -16.28
N ASP A 142 21.90 14.81 -17.56
CA ASP A 142 20.92 14.06 -18.35
C ASP A 142 21.30 12.58 -18.46
N HIS A 143 22.59 12.25 -18.42
CA HIS A 143 23.07 10.87 -18.49
C HIS A 143 22.63 10.07 -17.26
N LEU A 144 22.90 10.59 -16.06
CA LEU A 144 22.49 9.92 -14.82
C LEU A 144 20.96 9.93 -14.64
N GLN A 145 20.30 11.03 -15.00
CA GLN A 145 18.83 11.09 -14.97
C GLN A 145 18.21 10.04 -15.90
N TYR A 146 18.68 9.95 -17.15
CA TYR A 146 18.16 9.00 -18.13
C TYR A 146 18.47 7.55 -17.72
N GLY A 147 19.70 7.29 -17.26
CA GLY A 147 20.14 5.98 -16.82
C GLY A 147 19.31 5.40 -15.68
N TRP A 148 18.90 6.25 -14.73
CA TRP A 148 17.96 5.87 -13.66
C TRP A 148 16.52 5.79 -14.17
N THR A 149 16.04 6.81 -14.90
CA THR A 149 14.65 6.91 -15.36
C THR A 149 14.26 5.72 -16.24
N SER A 150 15.17 5.24 -17.09
CA SER A 150 14.95 4.04 -17.92
C SER A 150 14.64 2.83 -17.04
N LYS A 151 15.50 2.53 -16.05
CA LYS A 151 15.34 1.37 -15.17
C LYS A 151 14.09 1.47 -14.28
N TYR A 152 13.82 2.67 -13.78
CA TYR A 152 12.62 2.93 -12.99
C TYR A 152 11.35 2.74 -13.84
N SER A 153 11.35 3.24 -15.07
CA SER A 153 10.23 3.07 -16.00
C SER A 153 10.00 1.61 -16.34
N ASP A 154 11.07 0.84 -16.62
CA ASP A 154 10.97 -0.60 -16.90
C ASP A 154 10.34 -1.36 -15.73
N MET A 155 10.70 -1.03 -14.49
CA MET A 155 10.08 -1.60 -13.30
C MET A 155 8.58 -1.23 -13.20
N VAL A 156 8.26 0.06 -13.32
CA VAL A 156 6.87 0.56 -13.19
C VAL A 156 5.96 -0.05 -14.26
N LEU A 157 6.45 -0.19 -15.49
CA LEU A 157 5.69 -0.81 -16.58
C LEU A 157 5.37 -2.28 -16.26
N GLN A 158 6.34 -3.04 -15.74
CA GLN A 158 6.12 -4.43 -15.33
C GLN A 158 5.15 -4.54 -14.13
N LEU A 159 5.24 -3.61 -13.17
CA LEU A 159 4.38 -3.62 -11.99
C LEU A 159 2.93 -3.25 -12.32
N ARG A 160 2.69 -2.47 -13.37
CA ARG A 160 1.34 -2.02 -13.75
C ARG A 160 0.35 -3.18 -13.88
N ASP A 161 0.74 -4.21 -14.64
CA ASP A 161 -0.14 -5.34 -14.91
C ASP A 161 -0.28 -6.25 -13.68
N VAL A 162 0.80 -6.40 -12.90
CA VAL A 162 0.77 -7.13 -11.61
C VAL A 162 -0.25 -6.51 -10.67
N MET A 163 -0.17 -5.19 -10.47
CA MET A 163 -1.05 -4.46 -9.56
C MET A 163 -2.50 -4.53 -10.04
N ARG A 164 -2.74 -4.27 -11.33
CA ARG A 164 -4.09 -4.32 -11.91
C ARG A 164 -4.73 -5.69 -11.70
N ASN A 165 -4.04 -6.76 -12.05
CA ASN A 165 -4.55 -8.13 -11.89
C ASN A 165 -4.80 -8.49 -10.42
N SER A 166 -3.95 -8.00 -9.52
CA SER A 166 -4.11 -8.17 -8.07
C SER A 166 -5.38 -7.49 -7.57
N PHE A 167 -5.60 -6.22 -7.95
CA PHE A 167 -6.80 -5.46 -7.59
C PHE A 167 -8.08 -6.03 -8.19
N GLU A 168 -8.08 -6.47 -9.44
CA GLU A 168 -9.24 -7.11 -10.06
C GLU A 168 -9.66 -8.38 -9.29
N LYS A 169 -8.69 -9.22 -8.88
CA LYS A 169 -8.95 -10.38 -8.01
C LYS A 169 -9.49 -9.97 -6.64
N PHE A 170 -8.97 -8.88 -6.08
CA PHE A 170 -9.45 -8.35 -4.80
C PHE A 170 -10.88 -7.84 -4.88
N PHE A 171 -11.25 -7.12 -5.95
CA PHE A 171 -12.62 -6.61 -6.13
C PHE A 171 -13.64 -7.74 -6.10
N VAL A 172 -13.38 -8.84 -6.82
CA VAL A 172 -14.26 -10.02 -6.83
C VAL A 172 -14.41 -10.59 -5.43
N LYS A 173 -13.30 -10.83 -4.72
CA LYS A 173 -13.31 -11.37 -3.35
C LYS A 173 -14.03 -10.47 -2.35
N LEU A 174 -13.82 -9.16 -2.46
CA LEU A 174 -14.47 -8.18 -1.59
C LEU A 174 -15.98 -8.18 -1.83
N GLU A 175 -16.41 -8.15 -3.10
CA GLU A 175 -17.82 -8.18 -3.46
C GLU A 175 -18.51 -9.46 -2.96
N GLU A 176 -17.91 -10.63 -3.19
CA GLU A 176 -18.41 -11.91 -2.69
C GLU A 176 -18.54 -11.91 -1.16
N ARG A 177 -17.52 -11.39 -0.47
CA ARG A 177 -17.54 -11.34 1.00
C ARG A 177 -18.60 -10.41 1.54
N VAL A 178 -18.80 -9.26 0.91
CA VAL A 178 -19.84 -8.30 1.32
C VAL A 178 -21.24 -8.85 1.05
N LYS A 179 -21.44 -9.53 -0.09
CA LYS A 179 -22.71 -10.24 -0.36
C LYS A 179 -23.00 -11.33 0.66
N ASP A 180 -22.00 -12.14 1.03
CA ASP A 180 -22.13 -13.15 2.08
C ASP A 180 -22.43 -12.55 3.46
N PHE A 181 -21.85 -11.38 3.77
CA PHE A 181 -22.16 -10.65 4.99
C PHE A 181 -23.62 -10.18 5.00
N ILE A 182 -24.08 -9.50 3.94
CA ILE A 182 -25.45 -8.98 3.82
C ILE A 182 -26.47 -10.13 3.89
N GLY A 183 -26.23 -11.24 3.18
CA GLY A 183 -27.13 -12.40 3.18
C GLY A 183 -27.28 -13.13 4.52
N LYS A 184 -26.50 -12.75 5.54
CA LYS A 184 -26.55 -13.29 6.91
C LYS A 184 -27.15 -12.31 7.93
N LEU A 185 -27.60 -11.14 7.47
CA LEU A 185 -28.27 -10.15 8.33
C LEU A 185 -29.75 -10.48 8.45
N ASN A 186 -30.33 -10.17 9.61
CA ASN A 186 -31.78 -10.05 9.75
C ASN A 186 -32.25 -8.62 9.43
N GLU A 187 -33.56 -8.38 9.39
CA GLU A 187 -34.13 -7.07 9.02
C GLU A 187 -33.62 -5.89 9.87
N ALA A 188 -33.44 -6.09 11.18
CA ALA A 188 -32.93 -5.04 12.06
C ALA A 188 -31.43 -4.78 11.80
N GLU A 189 -30.64 -5.85 11.65
CA GLU A 189 -29.22 -5.74 11.30
C GLU A 189 -29.02 -5.12 9.91
N GLU A 190 -29.88 -5.40 8.94
CA GLU A 190 -29.82 -4.81 7.61
C GLU A 190 -30.09 -3.30 7.65
N HIS A 191 -31.04 -2.85 8.48
CA HIS A 191 -31.28 -1.44 8.72
C HIS A 191 -30.06 -0.74 9.36
N GLU A 192 -29.42 -1.38 10.34
CA GLU A 192 -28.20 -0.87 10.98
C GLU A 192 -27.00 -0.82 10.02
N ASN A 193 -26.96 -1.69 9.00
CA ASN A 193 -25.88 -1.80 8.02
C ASN A 193 -26.27 -1.27 6.63
N ALA A 194 -27.24 -0.36 6.57
CA ALA A 194 -27.74 0.21 5.31
C ALA A 194 -26.63 0.89 4.49
N ASP A 195 -25.59 1.40 5.15
CA ASP A 195 -24.39 1.99 4.53
C ASP A 195 -23.62 0.97 3.67
N ILE A 196 -23.41 -0.24 4.20
CA ILE A 196 -22.75 -1.35 3.51
C ILE A 196 -23.63 -1.87 2.36
N VAL A 197 -24.94 -1.96 2.56
CA VAL A 197 -25.89 -2.39 1.51
C VAL A 197 -25.85 -1.42 0.34
N GLN A 198 -25.98 -0.11 0.59
CA GLN A 198 -25.89 0.91 -0.44
C GLN A 198 -24.53 0.92 -1.15
N TRP A 199 -23.45 0.68 -0.41
CA TRP A 199 -22.12 0.55 -1.01
C TRP A 199 -22.03 -0.66 -1.94
N GLN A 200 -22.59 -1.81 -1.54
CA GLN A 200 -22.54 -3.05 -2.31
C GLN A 200 -23.28 -2.90 -3.65
N GLU A 201 -24.44 -2.25 -3.65
CA GLU A 201 -25.19 -1.96 -4.88
C GLU A 201 -24.34 -1.14 -5.86
N LYS A 202 -23.75 -0.04 -5.39
CA LYS A 202 -22.84 0.80 -6.19
C LYS A 202 -21.64 0.01 -6.71
N PHE A 203 -20.98 -0.76 -5.84
CA PHE A 203 -19.78 -1.52 -6.19
C PHE A 203 -20.04 -2.62 -7.22
N SER A 204 -21.21 -3.26 -7.17
CA SER A 204 -21.60 -4.33 -8.11
C SER A 204 -21.91 -3.83 -9.52
N GLN A 205 -22.38 -2.60 -9.64
CA GLN A 205 -22.72 -1.98 -10.93
C GLN A 205 -21.54 -1.25 -11.57
N GLU A 206 -20.51 -0.92 -10.79
CA GLU A 206 -19.33 -0.21 -11.29
C GLU A 206 -18.46 -1.13 -12.17
N THR A 207 -18.09 -0.63 -13.36
CA THR A 207 -17.24 -1.35 -14.33
C THR A 207 -15.91 -0.64 -14.57
N ASN A 208 -15.82 0.64 -14.21
CA ASN A 208 -14.60 1.41 -14.32
C ASN A 208 -13.63 1.03 -13.20
N TYR A 209 -12.44 0.56 -13.59
CA TYR A 209 -11.39 0.12 -12.68
C TYR A 209 -10.99 1.19 -11.63
N ILE A 210 -10.76 2.44 -12.08
CA ILE A 210 -10.34 3.53 -11.18
C ILE A 210 -11.46 3.89 -10.19
N ARG A 211 -12.72 3.84 -10.63
CA ARG A 211 -13.86 4.03 -9.73
C ARG A 211 -14.01 2.89 -8.74
N LYS A 212 -13.76 1.63 -9.12
CA LYS A 212 -13.70 0.52 -8.16
C LYS A 212 -12.62 0.72 -7.09
N GLU A 213 -11.44 1.22 -7.46
CA GLU A 213 -10.41 1.56 -6.46
C GLU A 213 -10.90 2.62 -5.46
N ILE A 214 -11.57 3.67 -5.93
CA ILE A 214 -12.14 4.71 -5.06
C ILE A 214 -13.19 4.11 -4.11
N LEU A 215 -14.08 3.25 -4.63
CA LEU A 215 -15.10 2.59 -3.82
C LEU A 215 -14.50 1.68 -2.74
N VAL A 216 -13.33 1.09 -2.96
CA VAL A 216 -12.61 0.34 -1.89
C VAL A 216 -12.19 1.28 -0.75
N ILE A 217 -11.77 2.51 -1.06
CA ILE A 217 -11.41 3.48 -0.02
C ILE A 217 -12.66 3.96 0.71
N GLU A 218 -13.76 4.21 -0.02
CA GLU A 218 -15.06 4.52 0.58
C GLU A 218 -15.54 3.41 1.51
N PHE A 219 -15.37 2.14 1.10
CA PHE A 219 -15.70 0.98 1.94
C PHE A 219 -14.95 1.01 3.27
N MET A 220 -13.63 1.28 3.25
CA MET A 220 -12.85 1.43 4.48
C MET A 220 -13.36 2.59 5.36
N GLY A 221 -13.94 3.62 4.74
CA GLY A 221 -14.55 4.76 5.43
C GLY A 221 -15.85 4.43 6.17
N LEU A 222 -16.50 3.30 5.89
CA LEU A 222 -17.74 2.87 6.55
C LEU A 222 -17.52 2.36 7.99
N PHE A 223 -16.28 2.12 8.39
CA PHE A 223 -15.95 1.48 9.68
C PHE A 223 -15.12 2.40 10.59
N PRO A 224 -15.62 3.59 10.97
CA PRO A 224 -14.83 4.57 11.71
C PRO A 224 -14.34 4.06 13.08
N ASP A 225 -15.10 3.18 13.73
CA ASP A 225 -14.79 2.67 15.08
C ASP A 225 -13.84 1.47 15.04
N GLU A 226 -14.01 0.58 14.06
CA GLU A 226 -13.20 -0.64 13.92
C GLU A 226 -11.85 -0.37 13.23
N ARG A 227 -11.79 0.66 12.39
CA ARG A 227 -10.63 0.95 11.54
C ARG A 227 -9.34 1.24 12.31
N PRO A 228 -9.31 2.02 13.40
CA PRO A 228 -8.11 2.22 14.20
C PRO A 228 -7.48 0.90 14.67
N LEU A 229 -8.32 -0.10 14.98
CA LEU A 229 -7.88 -1.39 15.49
C LEU A 229 -7.12 -2.21 14.43
N VAL A 230 -7.57 -2.19 13.17
CA VAL A 230 -6.88 -2.90 12.07
C VAL A 230 -5.68 -2.11 11.51
N GLU A 231 -5.77 -0.78 11.48
CA GLU A 231 -4.68 0.08 10.99
C GLU A 231 -3.48 0.12 11.94
N SER A 232 -3.69 -0.09 13.25
CA SER A 232 -2.64 -0.11 14.26
C SER A 232 -1.53 -1.13 13.96
N LYS A 233 -1.87 -2.29 13.37
CA LYS A 233 -0.94 -3.38 13.06
C LYS A 233 0.17 -2.98 12.09
N CYS A 234 -0.14 -2.10 11.13
CA CYS A 234 0.83 -1.68 10.12
C CYS A 234 1.05 -0.16 10.09
N LYS A 235 0.37 0.63 10.93
CA LYS A 235 0.31 2.10 10.87
C LYS A 235 0.13 2.59 9.43
N ILE A 236 -0.72 1.93 8.64
CA ILE A 236 -1.11 2.37 7.29
C ILE A 236 -2.45 3.06 7.46
N ARG A 237 -2.49 4.39 7.28
CA ARG A 237 -3.73 5.16 7.27
C ARG A 237 -4.17 5.33 5.82
N TYR A 238 -5.33 4.79 5.47
CA TYR A 238 -5.95 5.04 4.15
C TYR A 238 -6.64 6.40 4.12
N THR A 239 -5.92 7.47 3.86
CA THR A 239 -6.55 8.79 3.73
C THR A 239 -7.09 8.97 2.32
N ASN A 240 -8.36 9.37 2.18
CA ASN A 240 -8.81 10.11 1.01
C ASN A 240 -7.95 11.37 0.97
N GLY A 241 -7.05 11.48 -0.01
CA GLY A 241 -6.13 12.61 -0.14
C GLY A 241 -6.82 13.91 -0.56
N LEU A 242 -7.81 14.35 0.21
CA LEU A 242 -8.25 15.74 0.25
C LEU A 242 -7.40 16.50 1.28
#